data_AF-D0IKC1-F1
#
_entry.id   AF-D0IKC1-F1
#
_cell.length_a   1.000
_cell.length_b   1.000
_cell.length_c   1.000
_cell.angle_alpha   90.00
_cell.angle_beta   90.00
_cell.angle_gamma   90.00
#
_symmetry.space_group_name_H-M   'P 1'
#
loop_
_entity.id
_entity.type
_entity.pdbx_description
1 polymer ?
#
loop_
_entity_poly.entity_id
_entity_poly.type
_entity_poly.pdbx_seq_one_letter_code
_entity_poly.pdbx_strand_id
1 'polypeptide(L)' 'MELQRHHCYDLIHIGMRELLEDRMGYYSALNYQQTLYGMTGKSSCLTMSDDELSSTLEALKNEGYLVDLTSHTLR' A
#
# COMPACT_ATOMS: atom_id res chain seq x y z
N MET A 1 14.69 -10.98 -9.64
CA MET A 1 14.05 -10.49 -8.40
C MET A 1 12.76 -9.74 -8.75
N GLU A 2 11.78 -10.42 -9.35
CA GLU A 2 10.50 -9.79 -9.77
C GLU A 2 9.36 -10.13 -8.80
N LEU A 3 9.47 -11.27 -8.11
CA LEU A 3 8.52 -11.72 -7.08
C LEU A 3 8.31 -10.71 -5.94
N GLN A 4 9.31 -9.91 -5.59
CA GLN A 4 9.17 -8.92 -4.50
C GLN A 4 8.28 -7.75 -4.88
N ARG A 5 8.30 -7.28 -6.13
CA ARG A 5 7.51 -6.11 -6.54
C ARG A 5 6.02 -6.42 -6.59
N HIS A 6 5.65 -7.59 -7.12
CA HIS A 6 4.24 -8.00 -7.13
C HIS A 6 3.70 -8.16 -5.71
N HIS A 7 4.50 -8.72 -4.79
CA HIS A 7 4.12 -8.80 -3.39
C HIS A 7 3.94 -7.40 -2.76
N CYS A 8 4.84 -6.45 -3.05
CA CYS A 8 4.66 -5.06 -2.61
C CYS A 8 3.37 -4.43 -3.17
N TYR A 9 3.02 -4.72 -4.43
CA TYR A 9 1.78 -4.22 -5.02
C TYR A 9 0.56 -4.74 -4.30
N ASP A 10 0.49 -6.05 -4.04
CA ASP A 10 -0.61 -6.67 -3.29
C ASP A 10 -0.78 -6.03 -1.92
N LEU A 11 0.33 -5.87 -1.18
CA LEU A 11 0.30 -5.21 0.12
C LEU A 11 -0.20 -3.77 0.02
N ILE A 12 0.36 -2.94 -0.87
CA ILE A 12 -0.09 -1.55 -1.04
C ILE A 12 -1.58 -1.51 -1.40
N HIS A 13 -2.08 -2.41 -2.24
CA HIS A 13 -3.49 -2.49 -2.58
C HIS A 13 -4.36 -2.82 -1.37
N ILE A 14 -3.95 -3.75 -0.51
CA ILE A 14 -4.65 -4.11 0.72
C ILE A 14 -4.66 -2.90 1.67
N GLY A 15 -3.50 -2.33 1.98
CA GLY A 15 -3.39 -1.23 2.94
C GLY A 15 -4.11 0.03 2.47
N MET A 16 -4.05 0.35 1.18
CA MET A 16 -4.81 1.46 0.61
C MET A 16 -6.31 1.23 0.64
N ARG A 17 -6.77 -0.02 0.44
CA ARG A 17 -8.19 -0.34 0.56
C ARG A 17 -8.66 -0.09 1.99
N GLU A 18 -7.98 -0.65 2.98
CA GLU A 18 -8.31 -0.44 4.39
C GLU A 18 -8.28 1.05 4.76
N LEU A 19 -7.26 1.79 4.32
CA LEU A 19 -7.14 3.24 4.55
C LEU A 19 -8.33 4.00 3.95
N LEU A 20 -8.75 3.66 2.73
CA LEU A 20 -9.88 4.32 2.07
C LEU A 20 -11.21 3.95 2.70
N GLU A 21 -11.42 2.70 3.07
CA GLU A 21 -12.62 2.26 3.76
C GLU A 21 -12.71 2.88 5.16
N ASP A 22 -11.60 3.03 5.88
CA ASP A 22 -11.56 3.72 7.19
C ASP A 22 -11.82 5.23 7.06
N ARG A 23 -11.11 5.92 6.16
CA ARG A 23 -11.21 7.39 6.03
C ARG A 23 -12.46 7.86 5.28
N MET A 24 -12.88 7.14 4.23
CA MET A 24 -13.97 7.54 3.33
C MET A 24 -15.25 6.71 3.53
N GLY A 25 -15.16 5.56 4.21
CA GLY A 25 -16.27 4.61 4.34
C GLY A 25 -16.48 3.72 3.11
N TYR A 26 -15.67 3.85 2.06
CA TYR A 26 -15.77 3.03 0.85
C TYR A 26 -14.47 3.04 0.03
N TYR A 27 -14.24 1.96 -0.70
CA TYR A 27 -13.18 1.88 -1.70
C TYR A 27 -13.63 2.43 -3.07
N SER A 28 -12.79 3.26 -3.69
CA SER A 28 -12.95 3.68 -5.08
C SER A 28 -11.60 3.81 -5.77
N ALA A 29 -11.53 3.36 -7.03
CA ALA A 29 -10.32 3.43 -7.83
C ALA A 29 -9.82 4.88 -7.99
N LEU A 30 -10.72 5.85 -8.10
CA LEU A 30 -10.34 7.27 -8.18
C LEU A 30 -9.64 7.73 -6.90
N ASN A 31 -10.23 7.42 -5.74
CA ASN A 31 -9.65 7.78 -4.44
C ASN A 31 -8.32 7.07 -4.23
N TYR A 32 -8.19 5.80 -4.64
CA TYR A 32 -6.92 5.08 -4.62
C TYR A 32 -5.84 5.83 -5.40
N GLN A 33 -6.12 6.22 -6.65
CA GLN A 33 -5.15 6.92 -7.48
C GLN A 33 -4.80 8.30 -6.93
N GLN A 34 -5.76 9.02 -6.37
CA GLN A 34 -5.54 10.34 -5.76
C GLN A 34 -4.70 10.23 -4.48
N THR A 35 -5.00 9.26 -3.60
CA THR A 35 -4.24 9.02 -2.38
C THR A 35 -2.82 8.57 -2.70
N LEU A 36 -2.66 7.62 -3.63
CA LEU A 36 -1.34 7.17 -4.07
C LEU A 36 -0.54 8.32 -4.70
N TYR A 37 -1.19 9.18 -5.49
CA TYR A 37 -0.56 10.36 -6.06
C TYR A 37 -0.15 11.37 -4.99
N GLY A 38 -0.98 11.57 -3.96
CA GLY A 38 -0.64 12.43 -2.82
C GLY A 38 0.55 11.92 -2.00
N MET A 39 0.73 10.60 -1.90
CA MET A 39 1.83 9.99 -1.15
C MET A 39 3.13 9.86 -1.96
N THR A 40 3.03 9.58 -3.26
CA THR A 40 4.17 9.14 -4.10
C THR A 40 4.39 9.97 -5.36
N GLY A 41 3.48 10.91 -5.64
CA GLY A 41 3.43 11.63 -6.91
C GLY A 41 3.05 10.76 -8.12
N LYS A 42 2.58 9.51 -7.91
CA LYS A 42 2.23 8.58 -8.98
C LYS A 42 0.82 8.03 -8.84
N SER A 43 0.22 7.78 -9.99
CA SER A 43 -1.15 7.27 -10.10
C SER A 43 -1.25 5.75 -10.17
N SER A 44 -0.12 5.02 -10.14
CA SER A 44 -0.10 3.55 -10.18
C SER A 44 1.17 2.97 -9.54
N CYS A 45 1.04 1.82 -8.87
CA CYS A 45 2.18 1.10 -8.29
C CYS A 45 3.18 0.62 -9.33
N LEU A 46 2.72 0.36 -10.56
CA LEU A 46 3.55 -0.10 -11.67
C LEU A 46 4.59 0.93 -12.11
N THR A 47 4.34 2.22 -11.88
CA THR A 47 5.27 3.29 -12.24
C THR A 47 6.18 3.70 -11.08
N MET A 48 6.04 3.06 -9.92
CA MET A 48 6.84 3.34 -8.73
C MET A 48 8.21 2.65 -8.78
N SER A 49 9.21 3.34 -8.25
CA SER A 49 10.51 2.75 -7.95
C SER A 49 10.43 1.86 -6.70
N ASP A 50 11.43 1.02 -6.49
CA ASP A 50 11.58 0.21 -5.27
C ASP A 50 11.58 1.04 -3.99
N ASP A 51 12.32 2.16 -3.96
CA ASP A 51 12.30 3.11 -2.83
C ASP A 51 10.89 3.62 -2.51
N GLU A 52 10.15 4.03 -3.54
CA GLU A 52 8.78 4.53 -3.42
C GLU A 52 7.80 3.45 -2.91
N LEU A 53 7.99 2.20 -3.37
CA LEU A 53 7.22 1.05 -2.91
C LEU A 53 7.50 0.79 -1.43
N SER A 54 8.77 0.80 -1.02
CA SER A 54 9.18 0.64 0.39
C SER A 54 8.57 1.74 1.25
N SER A 55 8.72 3.00 0.85
CA SER A 55 8.22 4.16 1.59
C SER A 55 6.69 4.12 1.77
N THR A 56 5.96 3.73 0.71
CA THR A 56 4.49 3.58 0.79
C THR A 56 4.07 2.43 1.72
N LEU A 57 4.77 1.30 1.66
CA LEU A 57 4.52 0.19 2.58
C LEU A 57 4.81 0.57 4.03
N GLU A 58 5.92 1.26 4.28
CA GLU A 58 6.26 1.74 5.61
C GLU A 58 5.25 2.74 6.13
N ALA A 59 4.77 3.66 5.29
CA ALA A 59 3.71 4.61 5.65
C ALA A 59 2.42 3.89 6.04
N LEU A 60 1.93 2.97 5.20
CA LEU A 60 0.71 2.21 5.48
C LEU A 60 0.86 1.32 6.73
N LYS A 61 2.05 0.76 6.97
CA LYS A 61 2.36 -0.01 8.17
C LYS A 61 2.40 0.86 9.43
N ASN A 62 3.01 2.04 9.35
CA ASN A 62 3.09 2.99 10.45
C ASN A 62 1.70 3.51 10.85
N GLU A 63 0.83 3.74 9.85
CA GLU A 63 -0.57 4.11 10.08
C GLU A 63 -1.44 2.93 10.55
N GLY A 64 -0.94 1.69 10.50
CA GLY A 64 -1.64 0.50 10.98
C GLY A 64 -2.56 -0.19 9.96
N TYR A 65 -2.53 0.23 8.69
CA TYR A 65 -3.33 -0.36 7.61
C TYR A 65 -2.69 -1.58 6.95
N LEU A 66 -1.43 -1.87 7.28
CA LEU A 66 -0.77 -3.11 6.90
C LEU A 66 -0.50 -3.96 8.13
N VAL A 67 -1.07 -5.17 8.12
CA VAL A 67 -0.73 -6.18 9.10
C VAL A 67 0.70 -6.64 8.83
N ASP A 68 1.54 -6.51 9.85
CA ASP A 68 2.88 -7.06 9.89
C ASP A 68 2.80 -8.59 9.69
N LEU A 69 2.95 -9.04 8.44
CA LEU A 69 2.98 -10.46 8.07
C LEU A 69 4.09 -11.24 8.81
N THR A 70 5.02 -10.56 9.49
CA THR A 70 6.00 -11.16 10.40
C THR A 70 5.42 -11.64 11.73
N SER A 71 4.12 -11.44 12.02
CA SER A 71 3.48 -11.91 13.27
C SER A 71 2.94 -13.36 13.22
N HIS A 72 3.16 -14.12 12.14
CA HIS A 72 2.69 -15.51 12.01
C HIS A 72 3.81 -16.52 11.66
N THR A 73 4.99 -16.38 12.25
CA THR A 73 5.94 -17.51 12.37
C THR A 73 6.62 -17.45 13.73
N LEU A 74 5.85 -17.81 14.77
CA LEU A 74 6.32 -18.33 16.08
C LEU A 74 5.06 -18.58 16.94
N ARG A 75 4.31 -19.63 16.61
CA ARG A 75 3.47 -20.29 17.60
C ARG A 75 3.36 -21.77 17.31
#